data_AF-A0A8J5ZM44-F1
#
_entry.id   AF-A0A8J5ZM44-F1
#
_cell.length_a   1.000
_cell.length_b   1.000
_cell.length_c   1.000
_cell.angle_alpha   90.00
_cell.angle_beta   90.00
_cell.angle_gamma   90.00
#
_symmetry.space_group_name_H-M   'P 1'
#
loop_
_entity.id
_entity.type
_entity.pdbx_description
1 polymer ?
#
loop_
_entity_poly.entity_id
_entity_poly.type
_entity_poly.pdbx_seq_one_letter_code
_entity_poly.pdbx_strand_id
1 'polypeptide(L)'
;MANCPAVHGGYPSDYVAVSIAIFAVILLIVRSSFPFLIHKVPSARGSAFWIPVIQVVASFNFLLSLVMAGNFLKYKRSHWWLSCYVWAVWVEGPLGFGLLMSCRIAQAFQLYYAFVKRRLPPVRSHIFLPLSVLPWIAGAAIIHVKKPLNCRCHLQAYWVIAVMCLHALYVAVLVGFTGAIRHIEFRFDELKDLWQGILVSASLIGLWVSAYILNEIHDNISWLQVTSRFILLFTASILVLVFFSISISQPLLTQISFIKRESIEFKTMCQALGIPDSGLLLHGEQAVVIDPNEPLDKLLTHKMFRQSFMAFADSCLAGESVHFFEEVHELGKIPIDDPISRIYMARHIINKYIIAGAAMEVNISHRSRQAILSTPDLTHPDLFTDALNELIQLMKMNLAKDYWSSMYFLKLKDETSVRSNGYEMEQMSGAYSFSPRLSCVNAVDDPFHQDHFSSGSSQDVHHPYP
;
A
#
# COMPACT_ATOMS: atom_id res chain seq x y z
N MET A 1 -47.61 22.95 -17.10
CA MET A 1 -47.02 21.60 -17.09
C MET A 1 -47.44 20.94 -18.39
N ALA A 2 -46.56 20.87 -19.39
CA ALA A 2 -46.87 20.18 -20.64
C ALA A 2 -46.83 18.67 -20.37
N ASN A 3 -47.90 17.95 -20.75
CA ASN A 3 -47.95 16.49 -20.73
C ASN A 3 -46.84 15.96 -21.63
N CYS A 4 -45.77 15.48 -21.03
CA CYS A 4 -44.72 14.79 -21.75
C CYS A 4 -45.12 13.33 -21.95
N PRO A 5 -45.13 12.82 -23.21
CA PRO A 5 -45.48 11.43 -23.48
C PRO A 5 -44.57 10.49 -22.69
N ALA A 6 -45.13 9.39 -22.19
CA ALA A 6 -44.39 8.41 -21.41
C ALA A 6 -43.18 7.92 -22.22
N VAL A 7 -41.98 8.24 -21.72
CA VAL A 7 -40.74 7.75 -22.32
C VAL A 7 -40.72 6.23 -22.15
N HIS A 8 -40.61 5.49 -23.25
CA HIS A 8 -40.52 4.03 -23.23
C HIS A 8 -39.13 3.60 -22.72
N GLY A 9 -39.00 3.46 -21.40
CA GLY A 9 -37.94 2.66 -20.77
C GLY A 9 -38.34 1.20 -20.63
N GLY A 10 -37.42 0.34 -20.18
CA GLY A 10 -37.70 -1.06 -19.90
C GLY A 10 -37.55 -1.97 -21.13
N TYR A 11 -36.55 -1.69 -21.97
CA TYR A 11 -36.09 -2.63 -22.99
C TYR A 11 -35.36 -3.81 -22.34
N PRO A 12 -35.29 -4.99 -22.98
CA PRO A 12 -34.50 -6.11 -22.47
C PRO A 12 -33.06 -5.74 -22.11
N SER A 13 -32.41 -4.89 -22.93
CA SER A 13 -31.08 -4.36 -22.67
C SER A 13 -30.99 -3.50 -21.40
N ASP A 14 -32.03 -2.72 -21.07
CA ASP A 14 -32.07 -1.91 -19.85
C ASP A 14 -32.02 -2.81 -18.60
N TYR A 15 -32.80 -3.91 -18.59
CA TYR A 15 -32.80 -4.85 -17.47
C TYR A 15 -31.47 -5.57 -17.32
N VAL A 16 -30.82 -5.93 -18.43
CA VAL A 16 -29.47 -6.52 -18.40
C VAL A 16 -28.47 -5.52 -17.81
N ALA A 17 -28.48 -4.26 -18.26
CA ALA A 17 -27.58 -3.23 -17.74
C ALA A 17 -27.81 -2.96 -16.24
N VAL A 18 -29.07 -2.90 -15.80
CA VAL A 18 -29.41 -2.77 -14.37
C VAL A 18 -28.94 -3.97 -13.56
N SER A 19 -29.08 -5.19 -14.10
CA SER A 19 -28.59 -6.41 -13.44
C SER A 19 -27.07 -6.40 -13.28
N ILE A 20 -26.33 -5.94 -14.30
CA ILE A 20 -24.88 -5.75 -14.24
C ILE A 20 -24.51 -4.70 -13.18
N ALA A 21 -25.24 -3.58 -13.12
CA ALA A 21 -25.00 -2.56 -12.11
C ALA A 21 -25.24 -3.06 -10.68
N ILE A 22 -26.31 -3.83 -10.46
CA ILE A 22 -26.59 -4.48 -9.17
C ILE A 22 -25.45 -5.45 -8.80
N PHE A 23 -25.03 -6.29 -9.74
CA PHE A 23 -23.93 -7.22 -9.53
C PHE A 23 -22.62 -6.49 -9.19
N ALA A 24 -22.32 -5.39 -9.88
CA ALA A 24 -21.16 -4.55 -9.59
C ALA A 24 -21.23 -3.97 -8.16
N VAL A 25 -22.38 -3.47 -7.72
CA VAL A 25 -22.57 -2.99 -6.33
C VAL A 25 -22.37 -4.12 -5.32
N ILE A 26 -22.90 -5.31 -5.58
CA ILE A 26 -22.69 -6.48 -4.70
C ILE A 26 -21.20 -6.80 -4.58
N LEU A 27 -20.48 -6.85 -5.71
CA LEU A 27 -19.04 -7.08 -5.73
C LEU A 27 -18.26 -6.02 -4.95
N LEU A 28 -18.63 -4.73 -5.08
CA LEU A 28 -18.03 -3.65 -4.30
C LEU A 28 -18.23 -3.87 -2.79
N ILE A 29 -19.45 -4.19 -2.37
CA ILE A 29 -19.78 -4.39 -0.95
C ILE A 29 -18.97 -5.57 -0.41
N VAL A 30 -19.02 -6.72 -1.09
CA VAL A 30 -18.26 -7.92 -0.72
C VAL A 30 -16.78 -7.59 -0.59
N ARG A 31 -16.19 -6.97 -1.62
CA ARG A 31 -14.77 -6.62 -1.64
C ARG A 31 -14.39 -5.57 -0.59
N SER A 32 -15.29 -4.64 -0.27
CA SER A 32 -15.08 -3.65 0.80
C SER A 32 -15.15 -4.25 2.20
N SER A 33 -16.01 -5.24 2.41
CA SER A 33 -16.21 -5.93 3.69
C SER A 33 -15.16 -7.03 3.96
N PHE A 34 -14.60 -7.63 2.91
CA PHE A 34 -13.66 -8.74 2.99
C PHE A 34 -12.46 -8.50 3.92
N PRO A 35 -11.79 -7.32 3.90
CA PRO A 35 -10.70 -7.03 4.83
C PRO A 35 -11.15 -7.04 6.30
N PHE A 36 -12.35 -6.52 6.60
CA PHE A 36 -12.88 -6.44 7.97
C PHE A 36 -13.34 -7.78 8.51
N LEU A 37 -13.89 -8.64 7.65
CA LEU A 37 -14.36 -9.97 8.01
C LEU A 37 -13.20 -10.93 8.31
N ILE A 38 -12.08 -10.83 7.58
CA ILE A 38 -10.96 -11.77 7.70
C ILE A 38 -9.89 -11.30 8.69
N HIS A 39 -9.58 -10.00 8.74
CA HIS A 39 -8.37 -9.55 9.42
C HIS A 39 -8.56 -9.03 10.86
N LYS A 40 -9.75 -9.18 11.49
CA LYS A 40 -10.06 -8.67 12.86
C LYS A 40 -9.32 -7.34 13.16
N VAL A 41 -9.45 -6.38 12.24
CA VAL A 41 -8.63 -5.16 12.27
C VAL A 41 -9.01 -4.34 13.51
N PRO A 42 -8.04 -3.85 14.31
CA PRO A 42 -8.34 -3.02 15.47
C PRO A 42 -9.13 -1.78 15.05
N SER A 43 -10.08 -1.40 15.92
CA SER A 43 -11.10 -0.38 15.71
C SER A 43 -10.65 0.83 14.89
N ALA A 44 -11.38 1.10 13.81
CA ALA A 44 -11.21 2.22 12.90
C ALA A 44 -11.23 3.58 13.62
N ARG A 45 -10.05 4.16 13.87
CA ARG A 45 -9.92 5.55 14.41
C ARG A 45 -9.15 6.51 13.50
N GLY A 46 -8.90 6.14 12.24
CA GLY A 46 -8.15 6.96 11.28
C GLY A 46 -8.98 7.50 10.12
N SER A 47 -8.65 8.70 9.64
CA SER A 47 -9.23 9.31 8.42
C SER A 47 -9.00 8.49 7.14
N ALA A 48 -8.07 7.54 7.17
CA ALA A 48 -7.82 6.60 6.06
C ALA A 48 -8.94 5.57 5.87
N PHE A 49 -9.70 5.24 6.92
CA PHE A 49 -10.82 4.30 6.85
C PHE A 49 -12.05 4.90 6.15
N TRP A 50 -12.26 6.21 6.30
CA TRP A 50 -13.46 6.89 5.80
C TRP A 50 -13.46 7.06 4.27
N ILE A 51 -12.30 7.18 3.63
CA ILE A 51 -12.24 7.41 2.17
C ILE A 51 -12.80 6.21 1.38
N PRO A 52 -12.41 4.94 1.64
CA PRO A 52 -13.03 3.78 0.99
C PRO A 52 -14.54 3.68 1.22
N VAL A 53 -15.04 4.01 2.42
CA VAL A 53 -16.47 3.98 2.73
C VAL A 53 -17.23 5.02 1.94
N ILE A 54 -16.75 6.27 1.94
CA ILE A 54 -17.33 7.38 1.16
C ILE A 54 -17.33 7.02 -0.32
N GLN A 55 -16.29 6.35 -0.79
CA GLN A 55 -16.19 5.89 -2.16
C GLN A 55 -17.24 4.84 -2.54
N VAL A 56 -17.49 3.84 -1.69
CA VAL A 56 -18.57 2.86 -1.94
C VAL A 56 -19.92 3.56 -2.03
N VAL A 57 -20.18 4.54 -1.15
CA VAL A 57 -21.40 5.35 -1.18
C VAL A 57 -21.49 6.18 -2.47
N ALA A 58 -20.40 6.82 -2.88
CA ALA A 58 -20.35 7.61 -4.12
C ALA A 58 -20.58 6.73 -5.36
N SER A 59 -19.98 5.54 -5.39
CA SER A 59 -20.16 4.54 -6.44
C SER A 59 -21.60 4.05 -6.55
N PHE A 60 -22.25 3.77 -5.41
CA PHE A 60 -23.66 3.41 -5.37
C PHE A 60 -24.55 4.54 -5.90
N ASN A 61 -24.32 5.77 -5.42
CA ASN A 61 -25.07 6.95 -5.86
C ASN A 61 -24.93 7.20 -7.36
N PHE A 62 -23.72 7.06 -7.91
CA PHE A 62 -23.47 7.23 -9.33
C PHE A 62 -24.22 6.21 -10.21
N LEU A 63 -24.19 4.92 -9.85
CA LEU A 63 -24.92 3.90 -10.61
C LEU A 63 -26.44 4.09 -10.47
N LEU A 64 -26.91 4.40 -9.26
CA LEU A 64 -28.32 4.63 -9.01
C LEU A 64 -28.84 5.87 -9.74
N SER A 65 -28.07 6.96 -9.79
CA SER A 65 -28.46 8.17 -10.51
C SER A 65 -28.62 7.92 -12.00
N LEU A 66 -27.73 7.13 -12.61
CA LEU A 66 -27.84 6.78 -14.04
C LEU A 66 -29.11 5.96 -14.32
N VAL A 67 -29.46 5.01 -13.46
CA VAL A 67 -30.69 4.23 -13.58
C VAL A 67 -31.94 5.11 -13.47
N MET A 68 -31.94 6.03 -12.50
CA MET A 68 -33.08 6.89 -12.20
C MET A 68 -33.25 8.05 -13.21
N ALA A 69 -32.16 8.68 -13.63
CA ALA A 69 -32.16 9.77 -14.59
C ALA A 69 -32.36 9.27 -16.04
N GLY A 70 -31.73 8.15 -16.37
CA GLY A 70 -31.76 7.55 -17.71
C GLY A 70 -33.08 6.86 -18.08
N ASN A 71 -34.08 6.78 -17.19
CA ASN A 71 -35.34 6.07 -17.43
C ASN A 71 -35.15 4.59 -17.83
N PHE A 72 -34.26 3.87 -17.14
CA PHE A 72 -34.07 2.42 -17.35
C PHE A 72 -35.30 1.60 -16.97
N LEU A 73 -36.06 2.09 -15.99
CA LEU A 73 -37.22 1.41 -15.44
C LEU A 73 -38.48 2.25 -15.67
N LYS A 74 -39.61 1.58 -15.94
CA LYS A 74 -40.90 2.24 -16.16
C LYS A 74 -41.47 2.71 -14.81
N TYR A 75 -41.32 3.99 -14.49
CA TYR A 75 -41.92 4.59 -13.31
C TYR A 75 -42.82 5.78 -13.66
N LYS A 76 -43.96 5.89 -12.96
CA LYS A 76 -44.83 7.06 -13.04
C LYS A 76 -44.26 8.15 -12.11
N ARG A 77 -43.69 9.22 -12.70
CA ARG A 77 -43.06 10.32 -11.95
C ARG A 77 -44.12 11.17 -11.24
N SER A 78 -44.50 10.79 -10.02
CA SER A 78 -45.50 11.51 -9.21
C SER A 78 -44.92 12.20 -7.96
N HIS A 79 -43.74 11.81 -7.49
CA HIS A 79 -43.14 12.35 -6.25
C HIS A 79 -41.94 13.27 -6.54
N TRP A 80 -41.64 14.18 -5.61
CA TRP A 80 -40.49 15.08 -5.67
C TRP A 80 -39.14 14.33 -5.75
N TRP A 81 -39.06 13.14 -5.14
CA TRP A 81 -37.94 12.21 -5.25
C TRP A 81 -37.75 11.60 -6.64
N LEU A 82 -38.69 11.79 -7.58
CA LEU A 82 -38.55 11.44 -9.00
C LEU A 82 -38.18 12.65 -9.88
N SER A 83 -37.76 13.77 -9.26
CA SER A 83 -37.30 14.95 -9.99
C SER A 83 -36.01 14.66 -10.75
N CYS A 84 -35.99 15.02 -12.03
CA CYS A 84 -34.78 14.95 -12.87
C CYS A 84 -33.59 15.67 -12.23
N TYR A 85 -33.81 16.83 -11.60
CA TYR A 85 -32.75 17.62 -11.01
C TYR A 85 -32.08 16.92 -9.82
N VAL A 86 -32.83 16.15 -9.04
CA VAL A 86 -32.24 15.44 -7.90
C VAL A 86 -31.28 14.38 -8.42
N TRP A 87 -31.73 13.51 -9.33
CA TRP A 87 -30.91 12.40 -9.81
C TRP A 87 -29.84 12.81 -10.81
N ALA A 88 -30.20 13.56 -11.87
CA ALA A 88 -29.28 13.90 -12.96
C ALA A 88 -28.31 15.03 -12.61
N VAL A 89 -28.62 15.88 -11.62
CA VAL A 89 -27.76 17.05 -11.28
C VAL A 89 -27.09 16.88 -9.93
N TRP A 90 -27.83 16.54 -8.87
CA TRP A 90 -27.27 16.45 -7.51
C TRP A 90 -26.68 15.08 -7.16
N VAL A 91 -27.36 13.99 -7.52
CA VAL A 91 -26.87 12.65 -7.20
C VAL A 91 -25.79 12.21 -8.19
N GLU A 92 -26.00 12.42 -9.50
CA GLU A 92 -25.03 12.04 -10.52
C GLU A 92 -23.72 12.82 -10.43
N GLY A 93 -23.81 14.15 -10.33
CA GLY A 93 -22.67 15.05 -10.27
C GLY A 93 -21.94 15.01 -8.92
N PRO A 94 -22.32 15.86 -7.95
CA PRO A 94 -21.55 16.03 -6.72
C PRO A 94 -21.52 14.79 -5.83
N LEU A 95 -22.63 14.06 -5.66
CA LEU A 95 -22.67 12.90 -4.75
C LEU A 95 -22.21 11.57 -5.39
N GLY A 96 -22.13 11.54 -6.72
CA GLY A 96 -21.78 10.38 -7.52
C GLY A 96 -20.38 10.53 -8.09
N PHE A 97 -20.28 10.94 -9.35
CA PHE A 97 -19.02 11.05 -10.08
C PHE A 97 -18.02 12.00 -9.40
N GLY A 98 -18.48 13.17 -8.98
CA GLY A 98 -17.66 14.20 -8.33
C GLY A 98 -17.03 13.67 -7.05
N LEU A 99 -17.84 13.14 -6.13
CA LEU A 99 -17.35 12.55 -4.87
C LEU A 99 -16.41 11.35 -5.12
N LEU A 100 -16.73 10.49 -6.10
CA LEU A 100 -15.93 9.33 -6.48
C LEU A 100 -14.53 9.76 -6.98
N MET A 101 -14.48 10.72 -7.90
CA MET A 101 -13.22 11.24 -8.44
C MET A 101 -12.46 12.08 -7.41
N SER A 102 -13.16 12.86 -6.58
CA SER A 102 -12.57 13.59 -5.46
C SER A 102 -11.88 12.66 -4.46
N CYS A 103 -12.49 11.53 -4.12
CA CYS A 103 -11.84 10.52 -3.27
C CYS A 103 -10.56 9.98 -3.92
N ARG A 104 -10.59 9.74 -5.25
CA ARG A 104 -9.44 9.26 -6.01
C ARG A 104 -8.31 10.29 -6.07
N ILE A 105 -8.65 11.55 -6.35
CA ILE A 105 -7.68 12.65 -6.38
C ILE A 105 -7.08 12.85 -4.99
N ALA A 106 -7.88 12.76 -3.92
CA ALA A 106 -7.38 12.84 -2.54
C ALA A 106 -6.36 11.72 -2.23
N GLN A 107 -6.65 10.48 -2.66
CA GLN A 107 -5.70 9.37 -2.52
C GLN A 107 -4.44 9.60 -3.36
N ALA A 108 -4.59 9.93 -4.65
CA ALA A 108 -3.46 10.20 -5.53
C ALA A 108 -2.58 11.36 -5.03
N PHE A 109 -3.20 12.40 -4.46
CA PHE A 109 -2.50 13.51 -3.81
C PHE A 109 -1.70 13.05 -2.59
N GLN A 110 -2.27 12.19 -1.74
CA GLN A 110 -1.55 11.62 -0.61
C GLN A 110 -0.34 10.78 -1.07
N LEU A 111 -0.53 9.94 -2.10
CA LEU A 111 0.56 9.15 -2.68
C LEU A 111 1.63 10.05 -3.31
N TYR A 112 1.23 11.08 -4.06
CA TYR A 112 2.16 12.03 -4.66
C TYR A 112 3.03 12.71 -3.60
N TYR A 113 2.44 13.19 -2.51
CA TYR A 113 3.22 13.83 -1.45
C TYR A 113 4.13 12.84 -0.72
N ALA A 114 3.63 11.64 -0.44
CA ALA A 114 4.40 10.60 0.23
C ALA A 114 5.59 10.13 -0.61
N PHE A 115 5.40 9.86 -1.90
CA PHE A 115 6.42 9.23 -2.74
C PHE A 115 7.22 10.21 -3.59
N VAL A 116 6.59 11.24 -4.17
CA VAL A 116 7.28 12.21 -5.04
C VAL A 116 7.88 13.34 -4.23
N LYS A 117 7.08 13.98 -3.36
CA LYS A 117 7.57 15.09 -2.53
C LYS A 117 8.26 14.65 -1.24
N ARG A 118 8.17 13.36 -0.88
CA ARG A 118 8.78 12.75 0.32
C ARG A 118 8.40 13.48 1.61
N ARG A 119 7.15 13.96 1.70
CA ARG A 119 6.62 14.76 2.82
C ARG A 119 5.20 14.35 3.15
N LEU A 120 4.76 14.62 4.37
CA LEU A 120 3.34 14.52 4.71
C LEU A 120 2.52 15.51 3.86
N PRO A 121 1.31 15.13 3.41
CA PRO A 121 0.46 16.02 2.63
C PRO A 121 0.15 17.27 3.47
N PRO A 122 0.30 18.48 2.89
CA PRO A 122 0.14 19.74 3.63
C PRO A 122 -1.30 19.96 4.11
N VAL A 123 -2.26 19.30 3.46
CA VAL A 123 -3.69 19.38 3.77
C VAL A 123 -4.20 18.01 4.19
N ARG A 124 -4.90 17.96 5.33
CA ARG A 124 -5.54 16.73 5.81
C ARG A 124 -6.67 16.31 4.87
N SER A 125 -6.88 15.00 4.71
CA SER A 125 -7.87 14.46 3.75
C SER A 125 -9.30 14.93 3.99
N HIS A 126 -9.71 15.12 5.25
CA HIS A 126 -11.05 15.60 5.60
C HIS A 126 -11.30 17.07 5.21
N ILE A 127 -10.25 17.85 4.94
CA ILE A 127 -10.36 19.23 4.43
C ILE A 127 -10.26 19.23 2.91
N PHE A 128 -9.31 18.45 2.37
CA PHE A 128 -9.07 18.38 0.93
C PHE A 128 -10.27 17.79 0.16
N LEU A 129 -10.94 16.77 0.72
CA LEU A 129 -12.06 16.12 0.06
C LEU A 129 -13.25 17.08 -0.17
N PRO A 130 -13.82 17.77 0.84
CA PRO A 130 -14.88 18.75 0.61
C PRO A 130 -14.46 19.87 -0.36
N LEU A 131 -13.25 20.39 -0.23
CA LEU A 131 -12.71 21.43 -1.11
C LEU A 131 -12.71 20.97 -2.58
N SER A 132 -12.31 19.72 -2.82
CA SER A 132 -12.30 19.13 -4.15
C SER A 132 -13.69 18.85 -4.72
N VAL A 133 -14.76 18.82 -3.91
CA VAL A 133 -16.15 18.61 -4.38
C VAL A 133 -16.88 19.94 -4.65
N LEU A 134 -16.38 21.07 -4.12
CA LEU A 134 -17.00 22.38 -4.29
C LEU A 134 -17.30 22.78 -5.75
N PRO A 135 -16.41 22.54 -6.75
CA PRO A 135 -16.72 22.86 -8.14
C PRO A 135 -17.99 22.17 -8.66
N TRP A 136 -18.21 20.92 -8.25
CA TRP A 136 -19.42 20.17 -8.58
C TRP A 136 -20.67 20.74 -7.90
N ILE A 137 -20.57 21.11 -6.62
CA ILE A 137 -21.69 21.70 -5.88
C ILE A 137 -22.09 23.05 -6.51
N ALA A 138 -21.11 23.89 -6.84
CA ALA A 138 -21.35 25.17 -7.49
C ALA A 138 -22.00 24.99 -8.87
N GLY A 139 -21.47 24.07 -9.70
CA GLY A 139 -22.05 23.73 -11.00
C GLY A 139 -23.50 23.22 -10.89
N ALA A 140 -23.76 22.31 -9.95
CA ALA A 140 -25.09 21.77 -9.68
C ALA A 140 -26.08 22.87 -9.26
N ALA A 141 -25.67 23.81 -8.41
CA ALA A 141 -26.49 24.93 -8.00
C ALA A 141 -26.84 25.84 -9.19
N ILE A 142 -25.89 26.16 -10.06
CA ILE A 142 -26.12 26.99 -11.26
C ILE A 142 -27.11 26.30 -12.20
N ILE A 143 -26.93 25.01 -12.48
CA ILE A 143 -27.85 24.23 -13.33
C ILE A 143 -29.24 24.18 -12.71
N HIS A 144 -29.35 23.98 -11.40
CA HIS A 144 -30.63 23.93 -10.72
C HIS A 144 -31.37 25.29 -10.76
N VAL A 145 -30.65 26.41 -10.63
CA VAL A 145 -31.25 27.76 -10.72
C VAL A 145 -31.70 28.07 -12.15
N LYS A 146 -30.88 27.74 -13.15
CA LYS A 146 -31.16 28.03 -14.57
C LYS A 146 -32.15 27.08 -15.20
N LYS A 147 -32.43 25.94 -14.56
CA LYS A 147 -33.38 24.91 -14.97
C LYS A 147 -33.32 24.52 -16.46
N PRO A 148 -32.19 24.00 -16.96
CA PRO A 148 -32.03 23.70 -18.39
C PRO A 148 -32.40 22.26 -18.79
N LEU A 149 -33.00 21.47 -17.90
CA LEU A 149 -33.35 20.08 -18.19
C LEU A 149 -34.72 20.01 -18.86
N ASN A 150 -34.80 19.21 -19.92
CA ASN A 150 -36.06 18.87 -20.57
C ASN A 150 -36.86 17.84 -19.76
N CYS A 151 -38.13 17.60 -20.14
CA CYS A 151 -38.97 16.56 -19.54
C CYS A 151 -38.34 15.17 -19.48
N ARG A 152 -37.44 14.85 -20.43
CA ARG A 152 -36.74 13.56 -20.51
C ARG A 152 -35.51 13.48 -19.60
N CYS A 153 -35.22 14.53 -18.82
CA CYS A 153 -34.01 14.75 -18.04
C CYS A 153 -32.73 15.07 -18.85
N HIS A 154 -32.85 15.29 -20.16
CA HIS A 154 -31.71 15.71 -20.99
C HIS A 154 -31.37 17.18 -20.81
N LEU A 155 -30.07 17.50 -20.81
CA LEU A 155 -29.54 18.87 -20.75
C LEU A 155 -29.39 19.45 -22.16
N GLN A 156 -29.61 20.75 -22.32
CA GLN A 156 -29.33 21.44 -23.57
C GLN A 156 -27.82 21.39 -23.91
N ALA A 157 -27.48 21.29 -25.20
CA ALA A 157 -26.12 21.04 -25.69
C ALA A 157 -25.02 21.93 -25.07
N TYR A 158 -25.27 23.22 -24.84
CA TYR A 158 -24.26 24.10 -24.23
C TYR A 158 -23.96 23.75 -22.76
N TRP A 159 -24.95 23.29 -22.00
CA TRP A 159 -24.72 22.80 -20.63
C TRP A 159 -24.02 21.46 -20.62
N VAL A 160 -24.32 20.60 -21.60
CA VAL A 160 -23.59 19.34 -21.78
C VAL A 160 -22.10 19.63 -21.95
N ILE A 161 -21.72 20.58 -22.82
CA ILE A 161 -20.31 20.97 -23.00
C ILE A 161 -19.68 21.40 -21.65
N ALA A 162 -20.33 22.28 -20.89
CA ALA A 162 -19.80 22.74 -19.60
C ALA A 162 -19.63 21.60 -18.58
N VAL A 163 -20.61 20.71 -18.48
CA VAL A 163 -20.55 19.54 -17.59
C VAL A 163 -19.45 18.57 -18.03
N MET A 164 -19.28 18.35 -19.34
CA MET A 164 -18.23 17.47 -19.87
C MET A 164 -16.84 18.06 -19.68
N CYS A 165 -16.67 19.38 -19.79
CA CYS A 165 -15.42 20.05 -19.44
C CYS A 165 -15.07 19.82 -17.96
N LEU A 166 -16.06 19.86 -17.05
CA LEU A 166 -15.83 19.58 -15.64
C LEU A 166 -15.43 18.12 -15.40
N HIS A 167 -16.10 17.15 -16.03
CA HIS A 167 -15.70 15.75 -15.98
C HIS A 167 -14.25 15.55 -16.48
N ALA A 168 -13.92 16.13 -17.64
CA ALA A 168 -12.60 16.03 -18.25
C ALA A 168 -11.51 16.63 -17.35
N LEU A 169 -11.79 17.76 -16.67
CA LEU A 169 -10.86 18.38 -15.73
C LEU A 169 -10.49 17.43 -14.58
N TYR A 170 -11.48 16.77 -13.95
CA TYR A 170 -11.21 15.83 -12.85
C TYR A 170 -10.39 14.62 -13.32
N VAL A 171 -10.69 14.12 -14.51
CA VAL A 171 -9.93 13.02 -15.12
C VAL A 171 -8.50 13.46 -15.42
N ALA A 172 -8.30 14.65 -16.00
CA ALA A 172 -6.99 15.20 -16.29
C ALA A 172 -6.15 15.41 -15.02
N VAL A 173 -6.76 15.92 -13.95
CA VAL A 173 -6.10 16.06 -12.64
C VAL A 173 -5.68 14.70 -12.09
N LEU A 174 -6.56 13.69 -12.13
CA LEU A 174 -6.23 12.34 -11.70
C LEU A 174 -5.07 11.76 -12.52
N VAL A 175 -5.13 11.84 -13.85
CA VAL A 175 -4.07 11.39 -14.76
C VAL A 175 -2.76 12.14 -14.49
N GLY A 176 -2.82 13.45 -14.21
CA GLY A 176 -1.65 14.26 -13.88
C GLY A 176 -0.96 13.81 -12.60
N PHE A 177 -1.70 13.62 -11.50
CA PHE A 177 -1.13 13.09 -10.25
C PHE A 177 -0.57 11.69 -10.42
N THR A 178 -1.30 10.82 -11.12
CA THR A 178 -0.89 9.42 -11.31
C THR A 178 0.31 9.32 -12.25
N GLY A 179 0.38 10.16 -13.29
CA GLY A 179 1.51 10.29 -14.19
C GLY A 179 2.75 10.88 -13.51
N ALA A 180 2.59 11.78 -12.55
CA ALA A 180 3.72 12.31 -11.78
C ALA A 180 4.35 11.26 -10.84
N ILE A 181 3.61 10.20 -10.50
CA ILE A 181 4.10 9.06 -9.71
C ILE A 181 4.90 8.06 -10.59
N ARG A 182 4.89 8.20 -11.93
CA ARG A 182 5.50 7.28 -12.90
C ARG A 182 7.01 7.05 -12.73
N HIS A 183 7.74 8.03 -12.20
CA HIS A 183 9.21 7.98 -12.10
C HIS A 183 9.73 7.29 -10.85
N ILE A 184 8.84 6.80 -9.98
CA ILE A 184 9.25 6.02 -8.81
C ILE A 184 9.42 4.57 -9.27
N GLU A 185 10.66 4.08 -9.23
CA GLU A 185 10.97 2.66 -9.40
C GLU A 185 10.33 1.86 -8.25
N PHE A 186 9.10 1.42 -8.44
CA PHE A 186 8.52 0.39 -7.59
C PHE A 186 9.21 -0.93 -7.95
N ARG A 187 9.95 -1.51 -6.99
CA ARG A 187 10.73 -2.76 -7.13
C ARG A 187 9.91 -4.02 -7.47
N PHE A 188 8.60 -3.92 -7.73
CA PHE A 188 7.69 -5.06 -7.89
C PHE A 188 6.75 -4.91 -9.10
N ASP A 189 6.23 -6.04 -9.61
CA ASP A 189 5.23 -6.17 -10.70
C ASP A 189 3.95 -5.32 -10.50
N GLU A 190 3.80 -4.72 -9.32
CA GLU A 190 2.71 -3.84 -8.91
C GLU A 190 2.58 -2.56 -9.77
N LEU A 191 3.68 -2.08 -10.37
CA LEU A 191 3.64 -0.93 -11.30
C LEU A 191 2.89 -1.26 -12.60
N LYS A 192 3.03 -2.51 -13.07
CA LYS A 192 2.39 -2.98 -14.30
C LYS A 192 0.88 -3.08 -14.11
N ASP A 193 0.44 -3.59 -12.97
CA ASP A 193 -0.98 -3.68 -12.60
C ASP A 193 -1.61 -2.31 -12.39
N LEU A 194 -0.90 -1.38 -11.74
CA LEU A 194 -1.36 0.00 -11.57
C LEU A 194 -1.49 0.71 -12.93
N TRP A 195 -0.51 0.56 -13.82
CA TRP A 195 -0.53 1.16 -15.15
C TRP A 195 -1.62 0.57 -16.04
N GLN A 196 -1.80 -0.76 -16.02
CA GLN A 196 -2.89 -1.42 -16.73
C GLN A 196 -4.26 -0.95 -16.21
N GLY A 197 -4.39 -0.75 -14.90
CA GLY A 197 -5.57 -0.15 -14.28
C GLY A 197 -5.84 1.28 -14.77
N ILE A 198 -4.82 2.14 -14.85
CA ILE A 198 -4.94 3.52 -15.35
C ILE A 198 -5.31 3.55 -16.83
N LEU A 199 -4.67 2.74 -17.66
CA LEU A 199 -4.93 2.65 -19.10
C LEU A 199 -6.38 2.20 -19.36
N VAL A 200 -6.80 1.11 -18.70
CA VAL A 200 -8.17 0.59 -18.79
C VAL A 200 -9.18 1.63 -18.30
N SER A 201 -8.89 2.33 -17.20
CA SER A 201 -9.76 3.40 -16.68
C SER A 201 -9.88 4.56 -17.68
N ALA A 202 -8.78 5.04 -18.25
CA ALA A 202 -8.79 6.15 -19.21
C ALA A 202 -9.59 5.80 -20.47
N SER A 203 -9.40 4.59 -21.01
CA SER A 203 -10.17 4.09 -22.16
C SER A 203 -11.67 3.96 -21.84
N LEU A 204 -12.02 3.42 -20.67
CA LEU A 204 -13.42 3.30 -20.22
C LEU A 204 -14.10 4.66 -20.00
N ILE A 205 -13.37 5.64 -19.46
CA ILE A 205 -13.87 7.01 -19.30
C ILE A 205 -14.17 7.63 -20.66
N GLY A 206 -13.27 7.48 -21.65
CA GLY A 206 -13.50 7.97 -23.01
C GLY A 206 -14.73 7.35 -23.66
N LEU A 207 -14.94 6.04 -23.46
CA LEU A 207 -16.13 5.34 -23.92
C LEU A 207 -17.40 5.81 -23.20
N TRP A 208 -17.35 5.99 -21.88
CA TRP A 208 -18.47 6.50 -21.08
C TRP A 208 -18.86 7.93 -21.49
N VAL A 209 -17.88 8.81 -21.66
CA VAL A 209 -18.07 10.20 -22.14
C VAL A 209 -18.73 10.22 -23.51
N SER A 210 -18.26 9.37 -24.43
CA SER A 210 -18.83 9.27 -25.78
C SER A 210 -20.28 8.78 -25.74
N ALA A 211 -20.57 7.76 -24.93
CA ALA A 211 -21.92 7.25 -24.73
C ALA A 211 -22.85 8.29 -24.08
N TYR A 212 -22.36 9.07 -23.11
CA TYR A 212 -23.09 10.17 -22.47
C TYR A 212 -23.47 11.25 -23.48
N ILE A 213 -22.51 11.74 -24.27
CA ILE A 213 -22.77 12.75 -25.31
C ILE A 213 -23.77 12.23 -26.34
N LEU A 214 -23.62 10.97 -26.77
CA LEU A 214 -24.49 10.35 -27.76
C LEU A 214 -25.93 10.20 -27.23
N ASN A 215 -26.08 9.85 -25.94
CA ASN A 215 -27.37 9.77 -25.27
C ASN A 215 -28.04 11.14 -25.10
N GLU A 216 -27.28 12.20 -24.83
CA GLU A 216 -27.81 13.55 -24.62
C GLU A 216 -28.15 14.29 -25.94
N ILE A 217 -27.33 14.14 -26.98
CA ILE A 217 -27.48 14.90 -28.24
C ILE A 217 -28.44 14.22 -29.22
N HIS A 218 -28.43 12.89 -29.31
CA HIS A 218 -29.16 12.15 -30.34
C HIS A 218 -30.41 11.44 -29.79
N ASP A 219 -31.27 12.19 -29.09
CA ASP A 219 -32.51 11.66 -28.51
C ASP A 219 -33.62 11.34 -29.54
N ASN A 220 -33.41 11.73 -30.80
CA ASN A 220 -34.32 11.49 -31.91
C ASN A 220 -34.19 10.09 -32.52
N ILE A 221 -33.08 9.37 -32.27
CA ILE A 221 -32.80 8.06 -32.88
C ILE A 221 -32.92 6.98 -31.80
N SER A 222 -34.02 6.21 -31.85
CA SER A 222 -34.38 5.24 -30.80
C SER A 222 -33.34 4.13 -30.57
N TRP A 223 -32.83 3.49 -31.63
CA TRP A 223 -31.81 2.43 -31.50
C TRP A 223 -30.49 2.96 -30.91
N LEU A 224 -30.09 4.17 -31.33
CA LEU A 224 -28.88 4.82 -30.86
C LEU A 224 -28.99 5.19 -29.38
N GLN A 225 -30.15 5.68 -28.95
CA GLN A 225 -30.46 5.99 -27.56
C GLN A 225 -30.45 4.73 -26.66
N VAL A 226 -31.06 3.64 -27.10
CA VAL A 226 -31.05 2.38 -26.34
C VAL A 226 -29.63 1.83 -26.20
N THR A 227 -28.85 1.89 -27.29
CA THR A 227 -27.46 1.40 -27.31
C THR A 227 -26.55 2.27 -26.45
N SER A 228 -26.64 3.59 -26.56
CA SER A 228 -25.83 4.53 -25.79
C SER A 228 -26.13 4.42 -24.29
N ARG A 229 -27.40 4.30 -23.90
CA ARG A 229 -27.80 4.06 -22.51
C ARG A 229 -27.23 2.77 -21.95
N PHE A 230 -27.32 1.67 -22.69
CA PHE A 230 -26.73 0.39 -22.29
C PHE A 230 -25.22 0.53 -22.05
N ILE A 231 -24.50 1.09 -23.02
CA ILE A 231 -23.04 1.31 -22.93
C ILE A 231 -22.71 2.20 -21.73
N LEU A 232 -23.50 3.25 -21.48
CA LEU A 232 -23.29 4.19 -20.39
C LEU A 232 -23.35 3.49 -19.02
N LEU A 233 -24.39 2.71 -18.74
CA LEU A 233 -24.51 2.03 -17.45
C LEU A 233 -23.52 0.85 -17.33
N PHE A 234 -23.25 0.15 -18.42
CA PHE A 234 -22.27 -0.93 -18.47
C PHE A 234 -20.85 -0.41 -18.16
N THR A 235 -20.41 0.63 -18.87
CA THR A 235 -19.08 1.23 -18.66
C THR A 235 -18.96 1.87 -17.29
N ALA A 236 -20.00 2.53 -16.78
CA ALA A 236 -20.04 3.05 -15.41
C ALA A 236 -19.86 1.92 -14.36
N SER A 237 -20.50 0.77 -14.57
CA SER A 237 -20.40 -0.39 -13.66
C SER A 237 -18.97 -0.93 -13.60
N ILE A 238 -18.31 -1.07 -14.76
CA ILE A 238 -16.90 -1.49 -14.82
C ILE A 238 -16.00 -0.41 -14.20
N LEU A 239 -16.21 0.86 -14.54
CA LEU A 239 -15.37 1.97 -14.06
C LEU A 239 -15.37 2.05 -12.53
N VAL A 240 -16.55 1.90 -11.91
CA VAL A 240 -16.70 1.88 -10.46
C VAL A 240 -15.90 0.72 -9.83
N LEU A 241 -15.95 -0.48 -10.41
CA LEU A 241 -15.18 -1.65 -9.95
C LEU A 241 -13.68 -1.46 -10.12
N VAL A 242 -13.24 -0.94 -11.27
CA VAL A 242 -11.83 -0.69 -11.56
C VAL A 242 -11.27 0.37 -10.63
N PHE A 243 -11.97 1.49 -10.48
CA PHE A 243 -11.60 2.53 -9.52
C PHE A 243 -11.47 1.92 -8.14
N PHE A 244 -12.50 1.27 -7.61
CA PHE A 244 -12.43 0.66 -6.29
C PHE A 244 -11.28 -0.36 -6.13
N SER A 245 -10.99 -1.15 -7.17
CA SER A 245 -9.90 -2.12 -7.14
C SER A 245 -8.52 -1.44 -7.06
N ILE A 246 -8.33 -0.34 -7.78
CA ILE A 246 -7.12 0.50 -7.70
C ILE A 246 -6.99 1.16 -6.30
N SER A 247 -8.09 1.33 -5.54
CA SER A 247 -8.02 1.83 -4.15
C SER A 247 -7.40 0.87 -3.16
N ILE A 248 -7.67 -0.42 -3.36
CA ILE A 248 -7.35 -1.46 -2.38
C ILE A 248 -5.88 -1.84 -2.49
N SER A 249 -5.27 -1.65 -3.67
CA SER A 249 -3.83 -1.61 -3.81
C SER A 249 -3.24 -0.39 -3.08
N GLN A 250 -2.60 -0.66 -1.93
CA GLN A 250 -1.31 -0.08 -1.53
C GLN A 250 -1.17 1.08 -0.52
N PRO A 251 -2.15 1.44 0.33
CA PRO A 251 -1.73 1.93 1.66
C PRO A 251 -2.22 1.05 2.80
N LEU A 252 -3.41 0.45 2.69
CA LEU A 252 -3.95 -0.41 3.74
C LEU A 252 -3.44 -1.83 3.61
N LEU A 253 -3.38 -2.39 2.40
CA LEU A 253 -2.90 -3.75 2.21
C LEU A 253 -1.38 -3.84 2.31
N THR A 254 -0.62 -2.79 2.02
CA THR A 254 0.82 -2.70 2.32
C THR A 254 1.08 -2.43 3.80
N GLN A 255 0.25 -1.64 4.51
CA GLN A 255 0.35 -1.56 5.97
C GLN A 255 -0.01 -2.89 6.64
N ILE A 256 -1.07 -3.55 6.20
CA ILE A 256 -1.54 -4.83 6.75
C ILE A 256 -0.68 -6.00 6.25
N SER A 257 -0.10 -5.94 5.05
CA SER A 257 0.87 -6.93 4.57
C SER A 257 2.25 -6.67 5.12
N PHE A 258 2.64 -5.47 5.54
CA PHE A 258 3.81 -5.32 6.42
C PHE A 258 3.55 -6.02 7.76
N ILE A 259 2.36 -5.83 8.34
CA ILE A 259 1.93 -6.49 9.60
C ILE A 259 1.74 -8.01 9.44
N LYS A 260 1.40 -8.51 8.24
CA LYS A 260 1.19 -9.95 7.98
C LYS A 260 2.40 -10.61 7.34
N ARG A 261 3.27 -9.89 6.64
CA ARG A 261 4.58 -10.36 6.15
C ARG A 261 5.61 -10.33 7.27
N GLU A 262 5.33 -9.64 8.39
CA GLU A 262 5.92 -9.95 9.70
C GLU A 262 5.72 -11.43 10.11
N SER A 263 4.77 -12.18 9.51
CA SER A 263 4.60 -13.62 9.74
C SER A 263 5.32 -14.53 8.73
N ILE A 264 6.04 -13.97 7.75
CA ILE A 264 7.06 -14.71 7.00
C ILE A 264 8.37 -14.23 7.59
N GLU A 265 9.01 -15.07 8.42
CA GLU A 265 10.20 -14.75 9.22
C GLU A 265 11.31 -14.06 8.40
N PHE A 266 11.26 -12.73 8.31
CA PHE A 266 12.42 -11.90 8.07
C PHE A 266 12.92 -11.47 9.44
N LYS A 267 14.15 -11.85 9.77
CA LYS A 267 14.74 -11.60 11.10
C LYS A 267 14.97 -10.09 11.33
N THR A 268 15.11 -9.32 10.26
CA THR A 268 15.32 -7.85 10.29
C THR A 268 14.64 -7.17 9.09
N MET A 269 14.27 -5.89 9.24
CA MET A 269 13.67 -5.12 8.15
C MET A 269 14.67 -4.84 7.00
N CYS A 270 15.98 -4.83 7.26
CA CYS A 270 17.02 -4.78 6.23
C CYS A 270 16.91 -5.97 5.25
N GLN A 271 16.68 -7.17 5.78
CA GLN A 271 16.47 -8.37 4.98
C GLN A 271 15.22 -8.26 4.10
N ALA A 272 14.14 -7.65 4.60
CA ALA A 272 12.93 -7.39 3.84
C ALA A 272 13.11 -6.35 2.72
N LEU A 273 14.06 -5.42 2.88
CA LEU A 273 14.45 -4.43 1.87
C LEU A 273 15.45 -4.98 0.83
N GLY A 274 15.82 -6.26 0.92
CA GLY A 274 16.80 -6.89 0.04
C GLY A 274 18.23 -6.38 0.26
N ILE A 275 18.49 -5.75 1.40
CA ILE A 275 19.83 -5.33 1.79
C ILE A 275 20.51 -6.60 2.34
N PRO A 276 21.59 -7.08 1.71
CA PRO A 276 22.25 -8.27 2.18
C PRO A 276 22.76 -8.04 3.59
N ASP A 277 22.45 -8.96 4.51
CA ASP A 277 23.13 -9.03 5.79
C ASP A 277 24.63 -9.08 5.49
N SER A 278 25.38 -8.05 5.89
CA SER A 278 26.85 -8.05 5.78
C SER A 278 27.51 -9.21 6.56
N GLY A 279 26.71 -10.05 7.22
CA GLY A 279 27.14 -11.26 7.91
C GLY A 279 27.42 -12.47 7.03
N LEU A 280 26.99 -12.52 5.75
CA LEU A 280 27.28 -13.70 4.91
C LEU A 280 28.68 -13.67 4.25
N LEU A 281 29.40 -12.54 4.32
CA LEU A 281 30.70 -12.35 3.67
C LEU A 281 31.84 -11.94 4.62
N LEU A 282 31.69 -12.10 5.93
CA LEU A 282 32.76 -11.81 6.91
C LEU A 282 33.05 -13.02 7.79
N HIS A 283 33.75 -14.00 7.20
CA HIS A 283 34.49 -15.05 7.91
C HIS A 283 35.73 -14.48 8.65
N GLY A 284 35.68 -13.22 9.10
CA GLY A 284 36.83 -12.46 9.56
C GLY A 284 36.48 -11.33 10.51
N GLU A 285 35.53 -11.53 11.43
CA GLU A 285 35.51 -10.69 12.64
C GLU A 285 36.73 -11.08 13.48
N GLN A 286 37.79 -10.29 13.32
CA GLN A 286 38.99 -10.29 14.16
C GLN A 286 38.58 -10.32 15.63
N ALA A 287 39.21 -11.15 16.45
CA ALA A 287 38.94 -11.23 17.89
C ALA A 287 39.27 -9.87 18.54
N VAL A 288 38.29 -8.97 18.61
CA VAL A 288 38.45 -7.67 19.27
C VAL A 288 38.38 -7.90 20.77
N VAL A 289 39.45 -7.56 21.47
CA VAL A 289 39.49 -7.50 22.94
C VAL A 289 38.57 -6.37 23.38
N ILE A 290 37.48 -6.71 24.06
CA ILE A 290 36.50 -5.75 24.56
C ILE A 290 37.09 -5.08 25.81
N ASP A 291 37.48 -3.81 25.72
CA ASP A 291 37.92 -3.01 26.87
C ASP A 291 36.70 -2.36 27.54
N PRO A 292 36.39 -2.70 28.81
CA PRO A 292 35.29 -2.08 29.57
C PRO A 292 35.44 -0.57 29.78
N ASN A 293 36.63 0.00 29.56
CA ASN A 293 36.88 1.44 29.67
C ASN A 293 36.52 2.20 28.39
N GLU A 294 36.19 1.52 27.29
CA GLU A 294 35.72 2.17 26.08
C GLU A 294 34.30 2.72 26.23
N PRO A 295 33.98 3.83 25.52
CA PRO A 295 32.65 4.40 25.59
C PRO A 295 31.60 3.44 24.99
N LEU A 296 30.46 3.26 25.68
CA LEU A 296 29.42 2.30 25.30
C LEU A 296 28.94 2.44 23.84
N ASP A 297 28.87 3.66 23.32
CA ASP A 297 28.54 3.96 21.92
C ASP A 297 29.49 3.28 20.93
N LYS A 298 30.79 3.24 21.23
CA LYS A 298 31.78 2.53 20.43
C LYS A 298 31.60 1.02 20.56
N LEU A 299 31.38 0.52 21.77
CA LEU A 299 31.19 -0.91 22.03
C LEU A 299 29.95 -1.48 21.36
N LEU A 300 28.84 -0.73 21.32
CA LEU A 300 27.60 -1.13 20.66
C LEU A 300 27.72 -1.24 19.13
N THR A 301 28.76 -0.67 18.52
CA THR A 301 29.03 -0.89 17.09
C THR A 301 29.44 -2.34 16.81
N HIS A 302 30.12 -2.99 17.76
CA HIS A 302 30.54 -4.37 17.64
C HIS A 302 29.34 -5.32 17.77
N LYS A 303 29.13 -6.16 16.76
CA LYS A 303 27.97 -7.05 16.65
C LYS A 303 27.86 -8.03 17.82
N MET A 304 28.97 -8.71 18.15
CA MET A 304 29.02 -9.68 19.25
C MET A 304 28.68 -9.03 20.60
N PHE A 305 29.27 -7.87 20.91
CA PHE A 305 28.97 -7.12 22.12
C PHE A 305 27.51 -6.67 22.15
N ARG A 306 27.01 -6.09 21.05
CA ARG A 306 25.63 -5.61 20.94
C ARG A 306 24.61 -6.74 21.17
N GLN A 307 24.85 -7.93 20.63
CA GLN A 307 23.97 -9.08 20.83
C GLN A 307 23.94 -9.57 22.28
N SER A 308 25.11 -9.64 22.92
CA SER A 308 25.19 -9.99 24.35
C SER A 308 24.52 -8.94 25.23
N PHE A 309 24.76 -7.66 24.95
CA PHE A 309 24.15 -6.54 25.67
C PHE A 309 22.63 -6.47 25.47
N MET A 310 22.15 -6.76 24.26
CA MET A 310 20.73 -6.87 23.94
C MET A 310 20.06 -7.99 24.73
N ALA A 311 20.66 -9.19 24.75
CA ALA A 311 20.11 -10.31 25.52
C ALA A 311 20.04 -10.02 27.02
N PHE A 312 21.02 -9.29 27.56
CA PHE A 312 20.98 -8.79 28.93
C PHE A 312 19.87 -7.75 29.12
N ALA A 313 19.77 -6.75 28.25
CA ALA A 313 18.75 -5.71 28.35
C ALA A 313 17.32 -6.28 28.25
N ASP A 314 17.10 -7.28 27.37
CA ASP A 314 15.85 -8.02 27.26
C ASP A 314 15.52 -8.76 28.57
N SER A 315 16.52 -9.35 29.24
CA SER A 315 16.35 -9.99 30.55
C SER A 315 15.95 -9.00 31.65
N CYS A 316 16.32 -7.73 31.49
CA CYS A 316 15.96 -6.63 32.38
C CYS A 316 14.66 -5.90 31.98
N LEU A 317 13.95 -6.38 30.95
CA LEU A 317 12.77 -5.71 30.38
C LEU A 317 13.04 -4.26 29.93
N ALA A 318 14.28 -3.98 29.51
CA ALA A 318 14.74 -2.67 29.02
C ALA A 318 15.41 -2.79 27.63
N GLY A 319 15.07 -3.85 26.90
CA GLY A 319 15.66 -4.18 25.60
C GLY A 319 15.33 -3.19 24.50
N GLU A 320 14.22 -2.44 24.61
CA GLU A 320 13.73 -1.51 23.60
C GLU A 320 14.78 -0.47 23.20
N SER A 321 15.63 -0.05 24.13
CA SER A 321 16.71 0.92 23.89
C SER A 321 17.81 0.34 22.97
N VAL A 322 18.13 -0.95 23.13
CA VAL A 322 19.17 -1.63 22.34
C VAL A 322 18.63 -2.06 20.97
N HIS A 323 17.38 -2.52 20.92
CA HIS A 323 16.68 -2.81 19.65
C HIS A 323 16.52 -1.56 18.79
N PHE A 324 16.17 -0.43 19.39
CA PHE A 324 16.13 0.86 18.70
C PHE A 324 17.49 1.27 18.17
N PHE A 325 18.56 1.13 18.97
CA PHE A 325 19.92 1.44 18.52
C PHE A 325 20.32 0.60 17.30
N GLU A 326 20.03 -0.71 17.32
CA GLU A 326 20.35 -1.59 16.19
C GLU A 326 19.61 -1.17 14.92
N GLU A 327 18.30 -0.91 14.97
CA GLU A 327 17.54 -0.51 13.78
C GLU A 327 17.96 0.86 13.24
N VAL A 328 18.29 1.83 14.11
CA VAL A 328 18.82 3.13 13.68
C VAL A 328 20.22 2.97 13.07
N HIS A 329 21.05 2.09 13.61
CA HIS A 329 22.35 1.78 13.04
C HIS A 329 22.22 1.11 11.65
N GLU A 330 21.26 0.20 11.49
CA GLU A 330 20.92 -0.42 10.21
C GLU A 330 20.39 0.60 9.19
N LEU A 331 19.53 1.55 9.60
CA LEU A 331 19.13 2.70 8.77
C LEU A 331 20.35 3.51 8.30
N GLY A 332 21.35 3.67 9.16
CA GLY A 332 22.60 4.37 8.83
C GLY A 332 23.40 3.69 7.72
N LYS A 333 23.26 2.38 7.53
CA LYS A 333 23.95 1.62 6.46
C LYS A 333 23.29 1.78 5.10
N ILE A 334 22.03 2.20 5.05
CA ILE A 334 21.32 2.43 3.78
C ILE A 334 21.89 3.69 3.13
N PRO A 335 22.44 3.59 1.91
CA PRO A 335 23.13 4.72 1.30
C PRO A 335 22.14 5.86 0.97
N ILE A 336 22.65 7.10 0.98
CA ILE A 336 21.83 8.33 0.93
C ILE A 336 21.08 8.46 -0.41
N ASP A 337 21.60 7.83 -1.45
CA ASP A 337 21.03 7.72 -2.79
C ASP A 337 19.86 6.73 -2.89
N ASP A 338 19.59 5.91 -1.86
CA ASP A 338 18.36 5.10 -1.72
C ASP A 338 17.39 5.70 -0.67
N PRO A 339 16.68 6.79 -1.01
CA PRO A 339 15.76 7.46 -0.09
C PRO A 339 14.51 6.63 0.19
N ILE A 340 14.15 5.67 -0.67
CA ILE A 340 12.92 4.88 -0.53
C ILE A 340 13.09 3.90 0.63
N SER A 341 14.18 3.12 0.61
CA SER A 341 14.49 2.17 1.68
C SER A 341 14.68 2.89 3.03
N ARG A 342 15.31 4.07 3.02
CA ARG A 342 15.47 4.92 4.23
C ARG A 342 14.12 5.35 4.82
N ILE A 343 13.16 5.78 3.99
CA ILE A 343 11.82 6.19 4.48
C ILE A 343 11.06 5.01 5.08
N TYR A 344 11.09 3.85 4.43
CA TYR A 344 10.41 2.67 4.97
C TYR A 344 10.98 2.29 6.33
N MET A 345 12.30 2.24 6.45
CA MET A 345 12.99 1.96 7.69
C MET A 345 12.70 3.02 8.76
N ALA A 346 12.82 4.31 8.44
CA ALA A 346 12.51 5.39 9.37
C ALA A 346 11.05 5.34 9.86
N ARG A 347 10.09 5.01 8.99
CA ARG A 347 8.69 4.90 9.36
C ARG A 347 8.41 3.67 10.24
N HIS A 348 9.10 2.56 9.99
CA HIS A 348 9.05 1.38 10.84
C HIS A 348 9.56 1.70 12.24
N ILE A 349 10.74 2.33 12.33
CA ILE A 349 11.32 2.78 13.60
C ILE A 349 10.35 3.71 14.34
N ILE A 350 9.76 4.69 13.65
CA ILE A 350 8.80 5.62 14.26
C ILE A 350 7.59 4.89 14.84
N ASN A 351 6.99 3.98 14.07
CA ASN A 351 5.81 3.25 14.50
C ASN A 351 6.09 2.27 15.66
N LYS A 352 7.28 1.66 15.66
CA LYS A 352 7.66 0.61 16.61
C LYS A 352 8.19 1.15 17.93
N TYR A 353 8.91 2.28 17.90
CA TYR A 353 9.60 2.83 19.07
C TYR A 353 9.18 4.26 19.47
N ILE A 354 8.76 5.13 18.53
CA ILE A 354 8.60 6.58 18.80
C ILE A 354 7.15 6.99 19.10
N ILE A 355 6.13 6.32 18.54
CA ILE A 355 4.73 6.66 18.81
C ILE A 355 4.35 6.27 20.24
N ALA A 356 3.63 7.15 20.94
CA ALA A 356 3.12 6.87 22.28
C ALA A 356 2.15 5.68 22.25
N GLY A 357 2.39 4.67 23.10
CA GLY A 357 1.65 3.42 23.12
C GLY A 357 2.13 2.36 22.12
N ALA A 358 3.31 2.54 21.51
CA ALA A 358 3.94 1.52 20.68
C ALA A 358 4.43 0.33 21.54
N ALA A 359 4.52 -0.86 20.93
CA ALA A 359 4.86 -2.09 21.65
C ALA A 359 6.26 -2.07 22.27
N MET A 360 7.22 -1.37 21.65
CA MET A 360 8.57 -1.15 22.18
C MET A 360 8.86 0.34 22.29
N GLU A 361 7.92 1.09 22.88
CA GLU A 361 8.09 2.53 23.06
C GLU A 361 9.35 2.86 23.85
N VAL A 362 10.23 3.67 23.26
CA VAL A 362 11.48 4.09 23.92
C VAL A 362 11.25 5.28 24.85
N ASN A 363 11.98 5.29 25.96
CA ASN A 363 11.93 6.36 26.95
C ASN A 363 12.80 7.56 26.50
N ILE A 364 12.24 8.41 25.65
CA ILE A 364 12.85 9.67 25.18
C ILE A 364 12.03 10.89 25.60
N SER A 365 12.70 12.03 25.67
CA SER A 365 12.09 13.31 26.00
C SER A 365 10.99 13.68 25.01
N HIS A 366 9.97 14.40 25.51
CA HIS A 366 8.89 14.90 24.68
C HIS A 366 9.40 15.79 23.53
N ARG A 367 10.48 16.57 23.79
CA ARG A 367 11.11 17.44 22.79
C ARG A 367 11.65 16.62 21.61
N SER A 368 12.45 15.59 21.88
CA SER A 368 13.06 14.74 20.84
C SER A 368 12.00 13.96 20.07
N ARG A 369 10.99 13.44 20.77
CA ARG A 369 9.83 12.80 20.13
C ARG A 369 9.09 13.74 19.19
N GLN A 370 8.80 14.96 19.63
CA GLN A 370 8.10 15.93 18.79
C GLN A 370 8.94 16.41 17.62
N ALA A 371 10.26 16.56 17.77
CA ALA A 371 11.16 16.88 16.67
C ALA A 371 11.12 15.82 15.56
N ILE A 372 11.14 14.53 15.93
CA ILE A 372 11.01 13.41 14.98
C ILE A 372 9.64 13.42 14.30
N LEU A 373 8.55 13.54 15.08
CA LEU A 373 7.18 13.46 14.56
C LEU A 373 6.74 14.67 13.74
N SER A 374 7.33 15.85 13.99
CA SER A 374 7.03 17.08 13.24
C SER A 374 7.92 17.28 12.03
N THR A 375 8.99 16.50 11.89
CA THR A 375 9.92 16.62 10.77
C THR A 375 9.27 16.19 9.46
N PRO A 376 9.30 17.04 8.42
CA PRO A 376 8.74 16.70 7.12
C PRO A 376 9.66 15.77 6.31
N ASP A 377 10.95 15.70 6.63
CA ASP A 377 11.97 14.95 5.90
C ASP A 377 12.43 13.70 6.68
N LEU A 378 11.86 12.55 6.33
CA LEU A 378 12.20 11.27 6.93
C LEU A 378 13.51 10.66 6.38
N THR A 379 14.13 11.27 5.36
CA THR A 379 15.37 10.77 4.77
C THR A 379 16.62 11.32 5.43
N HIS A 380 16.45 12.36 6.27
CA HIS A 380 17.55 13.06 6.91
C HIS A 380 18.46 12.10 7.69
N PRO A 381 19.80 12.15 7.50
CA PRO A 381 20.73 11.23 8.17
C PRO A 381 20.64 11.34 9.69
N ASP A 382 20.46 12.55 10.21
CA ASP A 382 20.42 12.81 11.66
C ASP A 382 19.02 12.74 12.29
N LEU A 383 18.04 12.13 11.61
CA LEU A 383 16.64 12.12 12.07
C LEU A 383 16.48 11.59 13.51
N PHE A 384 17.28 10.60 13.90
CA PHE A 384 17.19 9.92 15.20
C PHE A 384 18.35 10.24 16.15
N THR A 385 19.28 11.12 15.78
CA THR A 385 20.54 11.34 16.51
C THR A 385 20.30 11.83 17.94
N ASP A 386 19.40 12.80 18.13
CA ASP A 386 19.08 13.32 19.48
C ASP A 386 18.45 12.25 20.38
N ALA A 387 17.49 11.47 19.85
CA ALA A 387 16.85 10.38 20.57
C ALA A 387 17.85 9.26 20.92
N LEU A 388 18.75 8.93 20.00
CA LEU A 388 19.80 7.93 20.21
C LEU A 388 20.80 8.39 21.28
N ASN A 389 21.17 9.66 21.30
CA ASN A 389 22.02 10.23 22.35
C ASN A 389 21.37 10.15 23.73
N GLU A 390 20.08 10.48 23.85
CA GLU A 390 19.33 10.34 25.10
C GLU A 390 19.31 8.88 25.58
N LEU A 391 19.02 7.94 24.68
CA LEU A 391 18.96 6.51 25.01
C LEU A 391 20.32 5.94 25.38
N ILE A 392 21.41 6.35 24.72
CA ILE A 392 22.76 5.93 25.11
C ILE A 392 23.09 6.40 26.52
N GLN A 393 22.71 7.62 26.90
CA GLN A 393 22.90 8.10 28.27
C GLN A 393 22.07 7.27 29.26
N LEU A 394 20.82 6.94 28.93
CA LEU A 394 19.98 6.10 29.77
C LEU A 394 20.55 4.68 29.92
N MET A 395 21.04 4.06 28.85
CA MET A 395 21.71 2.75 28.91
C MET A 395 22.99 2.81 29.74
N LYS A 396 23.79 3.87 29.61
CA LYS A 396 25.00 4.08 30.42
C LYS A 396 24.67 4.18 31.92
N MET A 397 23.61 4.91 32.27
CA MET A 397 23.20 5.12 33.67
C MET A 397 22.54 3.88 34.28
N ASN A 398 21.69 3.17 33.53
CA ASN A 398 20.79 2.16 34.08
C ASN A 398 21.21 0.71 33.81
N LEU A 399 21.95 0.43 32.74
CA LEU A 399 22.24 -0.94 32.29
C LEU A 399 23.73 -1.27 32.29
N ALA A 400 24.59 -0.31 31.95
CA ALA A 400 26.01 -0.58 31.70
C ALA A 400 26.71 -1.18 32.94
N LYS A 401 26.49 -0.61 34.13
CA LYS A 401 27.12 -1.08 35.37
C LYS A 401 26.75 -2.54 35.68
N ASP A 402 25.47 -2.87 35.55
CA ASP A 402 24.95 -4.19 35.89
C ASP A 402 25.35 -5.24 34.85
N TYR A 403 25.46 -4.83 33.58
CA TYR A 403 25.95 -5.67 32.50
C TYR A 403 27.37 -6.19 32.77
N TRP A 404 28.30 -5.34 33.24
CA TRP A 404 29.68 -5.75 33.52
C TRP A 404 29.80 -6.85 34.58
N SER A 405 28.86 -6.89 35.51
CA SER A 405 28.75 -7.94 36.53
C SER A 405 27.86 -9.13 36.13
N SER A 406 27.23 -9.07 34.96
CA SER A 406 26.24 -10.05 34.53
C SER A 406 26.87 -11.34 34.00
N MET A 407 26.10 -12.43 34.07
CA MET A 407 26.46 -13.71 33.44
C MET A 407 26.64 -13.58 31.92
N TYR A 408 25.93 -12.63 31.29
CA TYR A 408 26.01 -12.38 29.85
C TYR A 408 27.39 -11.87 29.44
N PHE A 409 27.94 -10.91 30.19
CA PHE A 409 29.28 -10.40 29.92
C PHE A 409 30.36 -11.45 30.19
N LEU A 410 30.23 -12.23 31.28
CA LEU A 410 31.15 -13.34 31.58
C LEU A 410 31.15 -14.36 30.44
N LYS A 411 29.96 -14.74 29.94
CA LYS A 411 29.83 -15.66 28.81
C LYS A 411 30.46 -15.11 27.54
N LEU A 412 30.23 -13.82 27.22
CA LEU A 412 30.85 -13.17 26.06
C LEU A 412 32.39 -13.15 26.16
N LYS A 413 32.92 -12.91 27.36
CA LYS A 413 34.36 -12.93 27.64
C LYS A 413 34.95 -14.32 27.47
N ASP A 414 34.26 -15.36 27.94
CA ASP A 414 34.67 -16.74 27.76
C ASP A 414 34.65 -17.11 26.27
N GLU A 415 33.59 -16.79 25.53
CA GLU A 415 33.48 -17.04 24.09
C GLU A 415 34.57 -16.34 23.26
N THR A 416 34.94 -15.11 23.61
CA THR A 416 36.03 -14.38 22.95
C THR A 416 37.40 -14.95 23.29
N SER A 417 37.62 -15.42 24.52
CA SER A 417 38.87 -16.07 24.93
C SER A 417 39.10 -17.42 24.23
N VAL A 418 38.06 -18.25 24.12
CA VAL A 418 38.12 -19.55 23.42
C VAL A 418 38.39 -19.35 21.94
N ARG A 419 37.78 -18.33 21.32
CA ARG A 419 37.99 -18.00 19.90
C ARG A 419 39.42 -17.51 19.64
N SER A 420 39.98 -16.69 20.54
CA SER A 420 41.38 -16.25 20.46
C SER A 420 42.36 -17.43 20.55
N ASN A 421 42.12 -18.37 21.46
CA ASN A 421 42.98 -19.55 21.64
C ASN A 421 42.85 -20.55 20.48
N GLY A 422 41.68 -20.62 19.82
CA GLY A 422 41.47 -21.45 18.63
C GLY A 422 42.33 -21.01 17.45
N TYR A 423 42.43 -19.70 17.21
CA TYR A 423 43.27 -19.16 16.14
C TYR A 423 44.78 -19.37 16.39
N GLU A 424 45.22 -19.39 17.66
CA GLU A 424 46.63 -19.71 17.99
C GLU A 424 46.96 -21.19 17.74
N MET A 425 46.02 -22.12 18.03
CA MET A 425 46.24 -23.55 17.81
C MET A 425 46.17 -23.93 16.32
N GLU A 426 45.37 -23.21 15.53
CA GLU A 426 45.29 -23.37 14.08
C GLU A 426 46.51 -22.75 13.35
N GLN A 427 47.07 -21.64 13.87
CA GLN A 427 48.34 -21.09 13.37
C GLN A 427 49.55 -21.98 13.66
N MET A 428 49.57 -22.70 14.79
CA MET A 428 50.67 -23.61 15.13
C MET A 428 50.61 -24.94 14.37
N SER A 429 49.43 -25.32 13.87
CA SER A 429 49.20 -26.56 13.12
C SER A 429 49.28 -26.38 11.59
N GLY A 430 49.35 -25.14 11.09
CA GLY A 430 49.34 -24.80 9.66
C GLY A 430 50.69 -24.75 8.95
N ALA A 431 51.80 -25.07 9.62
CA ALA A 431 53.16 -24.98 9.06
C ALA A 431 53.70 -26.30 8.44
N TYR A 432 52.84 -27.28 8.17
CA TYR A 432 53.20 -28.46 7.37
C TYR A 432 52.31 -28.60 6.14
N SER A 433 52.86 -28.10 5.03
CA SER A 433 52.67 -28.49 3.63
C SER A 433 51.53 -29.44 3.31
N PHE A 434 50.42 -28.94 2.76
CA PHE A 434 49.62 -29.69 1.78
C PHE A 434 48.92 -28.73 0.80
N SER A 435 49.37 -28.74 -0.45
CA SER A 435 48.61 -28.24 -1.59
C SER A 435 47.83 -29.40 -2.19
N PRO A 436 46.55 -29.23 -2.55
CA PRO A 436 46.00 -30.02 -3.64
C PRO A 436 45.32 -29.15 -4.69
N ARG A 437 45.78 -29.38 -5.92
CA ARG A 437 45.15 -29.02 -7.18
C ARG A 437 43.75 -29.63 -7.29
N LEU A 438 42.87 -28.91 -7.99
CA LEU A 438 41.66 -29.45 -8.60
C LEU A 438 41.98 -30.67 -9.50
N SER A 439 41.29 -31.79 -9.26
CA SER A 439 40.89 -32.72 -10.32
C SER A 439 39.74 -33.61 -9.83
N CYS A 440 38.63 -33.54 -10.56
CA CYS A 440 37.51 -34.46 -10.55
C CYS A 440 37.90 -35.84 -11.13
N VAL A 441 37.37 -36.94 -10.58
CA VAL A 441 36.88 -38.18 -11.25
C VAL A 441 36.31 -39.16 -10.20
N ASN A 442 35.21 -39.82 -10.59
CA ASN A 442 34.32 -40.73 -9.84
C ASN A 442 34.94 -42.08 -9.39
N ALA A 443 34.45 -42.61 -8.26
CA ALA A 443 34.11 -44.02 -7.96
C ALA A 443 33.59 -44.03 -6.50
N VAL A 444 32.30 -44.28 -6.22
CA VAL A 444 31.65 -45.60 -6.07
C VAL A 444 32.50 -46.56 -5.22
N ASP A 445 32.22 -46.60 -3.90
CA ASP A 445 31.85 -47.83 -3.19
C ASP A 445 31.53 -47.53 -1.70
N ASP A 446 30.26 -47.79 -1.38
CA ASP A 446 29.63 -47.78 -0.06
C ASP A 446 29.69 -49.23 0.52
N PRO A 447 30.22 -49.46 1.73
CA PRO A 447 30.39 -50.82 2.25
C PRO A 447 29.26 -51.29 3.18
N PHE A 448 28.00 -50.92 2.92
CA PHE A 448 26.85 -51.56 3.59
C PHE A 448 25.79 -52.06 2.59
N HIS A 449 26.11 -53.19 1.95
CA HIS A 449 25.10 -54.09 1.42
C HIS A 449 24.72 -55.14 2.45
N GLN A 450 23.42 -55.22 2.73
CA GLN A 450 22.62 -56.46 2.80
C GLN A 450 21.16 -56.01 2.87
N ASP A 451 20.18 -56.51 2.14
CA ASP A 451 20.10 -57.37 0.96
C ASP A 451 18.57 -57.49 0.70
N HIS A 452 18.17 -57.87 -0.53
CA HIS A 452 16.95 -58.64 -0.85
C HIS A 452 15.56 -57.95 -0.69
N PHE A 453 14.61 -57.90 -1.64
CA PHE A 453 14.26 -58.56 -2.92
C PHE A 453 13.55 -57.47 -3.78
N SER A 454 13.96 -57.14 -5.02
CA SER A 454 13.55 -57.73 -6.32
C SER A 454 12.02 -57.83 -6.52
N SER A 455 11.42 -57.61 -7.70
CA SER A 455 11.84 -57.50 -9.10
C SER A 455 10.65 -56.90 -9.86
N GLY A 456 10.84 -55.96 -10.80
CA GLY A 456 10.93 -56.24 -12.24
C GLY A 456 9.82 -55.46 -12.97
N SER A 457 10.08 -54.31 -13.60
CA SER A 457 10.63 -54.15 -14.97
C SER A 457 9.81 -54.87 -16.04
N SER A 458 9.26 -54.12 -16.99
CA SER A 458 9.80 -54.15 -18.36
C SER A 458 9.26 -53.02 -19.24
N GLN A 459 10.20 -52.44 -19.99
CA GLN A 459 10.03 -51.47 -21.06
C GLN A 459 9.51 -52.13 -22.35
N ASP A 460 8.87 -51.28 -23.15
CA ASP A 460 8.99 -51.13 -24.61
C ASP A 460 8.31 -52.09 -25.61
N VAL A 461 7.40 -51.45 -26.38
CA VAL A 461 7.42 -51.32 -27.86
C VAL A 461 6.46 -52.20 -28.73
N HIS A 462 5.77 -51.47 -29.63
CA HIS A 462 5.10 -51.81 -30.90
C HIS A 462 3.64 -52.36 -30.97
N HIS A 463 2.82 -51.58 -31.71
CA HIS A 463 1.58 -51.94 -32.46
C HIS A 463 1.76 -53.17 -33.38
N PRO A 464 0.70 -53.93 -33.81
CA PRO A 464 -0.54 -53.42 -34.46
C PRO A 464 -1.87 -54.18 -34.14
N TYR A 465 -2.96 -53.66 -34.71
CA TYR A 465 -4.38 -54.09 -34.77
C TYR A 465 -4.64 -55.61 -34.99
N PRO A 466 -5.86 -56.14 -34.70
CA PRO A 466 -7.11 -55.87 -35.45
C PRO A 466 -8.13 -54.96 -34.74
#